data_AF-A0AAQ3UZ09-F1
#
_entry.id   AF-A0AAQ3UZ09-F1
#
_cell.length_a   1.000
_cell.length_b   1.000
_cell.length_c   1.000
_cell.angle_alpha   90.00
_cell.angle_beta   90.00
_cell.angle_gamma   90.00
#
_symmetry.space_group_name_H-M   'P 1'
#
loop_
_entity.id
_entity.type
_entity.pdbx_description
1 polymer ?
#
loop_
_entity_poly.entity_id
_entity_poly.type
_entity_poly.pdbx_seq_one_letter_code
_entity_poly.pdbx_strand_id
1 'polypeptide(L)'
;MDLHLLSVALEANPSCNIILFSYKFCLKRRLRIRTLHYRPARNISEIYDSVDPEVVLHILVHKVILESSDKGVREGRHQVHAWLALLAARYNQTLSSDARTLLSSIDIDFSQCPQLQMVPQLVFALLRSPLLRLHEEGIHPDYRIYLQCLFSALEPSSLAKAIYPILTSYSSPNKLAFPRHTLSRAALIMSESPIFLLDAFTNLIVYYSSRPRTMLILLHLFLPTDIVSPFVTLRSDARTLLSSIDIDFSQCPQLQMPILLATFCLLRTTIDKLKQDRCITPKLTFIHGGKDDPTLFESYLIEEQDVDGSGFATGSGFVAFRESVRNVAAEIIQEEIGS
;
A
#
# COMPACT_ATOMS: atom_id res chain seq x y z
N MET A 1 -10.78 22.93 22.90
CA MET A 1 -12.00 23.74 22.88
C MET A 1 -12.97 22.93 22.03
N ASP A 2 -13.95 22.20 22.56
CA ASP A 2 -14.82 22.53 23.69
C ASP A 2 -15.17 21.30 24.52
N LEU A 3 -14.91 21.41 25.83
CA LEU A 3 -15.41 20.51 26.88
C LEU A 3 -16.75 21.02 27.45
N HIS A 4 -17.45 21.89 26.72
CA HIS A 4 -18.56 22.68 27.24
C HIS A 4 -19.95 22.03 27.09
N LEU A 5 -20.07 20.80 26.58
CA LEU A 5 -21.36 20.16 26.29
C LEU A 5 -21.76 18.98 27.21
N LEU A 6 -21.24 18.93 28.44
CA LEU A 6 -21.66 17.94 29.46
C LEU A 6 -22.10 18.59 30.78
N SER A 7 -22.76 19.76 30.70
CA SER A 7 -23.30 20.49 31.86
C SER A 7 -24.83 20.66 31.84
N VAL A 8 -25.56 19.89 31.03
CA VAL A 8 -27.03 19.95 31.01
C VAL A 8 -27.60 18.74 31.75
N ALA A 9 -27.84 18.90 33.05
CA ALA A 9 -28.93 18.27 33.81
C ALA A 9 -28.78 18.62 35.30
N LEU A 10 -29.30 19.78 35.70
CA LEU A 10 -29.60 20.09 37.10
C LEU A 10 -31.02 20.65 37.15
N GLU A 11 -32.02 19.77 37.20
CA GLU A 11 -33.32 20.10 37.78
C GLU A 11 -33.80 18.95 38.69
N ALA A 12 -33.68 19.23 39.98
CA ALA A 12 -34.57 18.88 41.09
C ALA A 12 -35.17 17.46 41.18
N ASN A 13 -34.59 16.64 42.07
CA ASN A 13 -35.38 15.78 42.98
C ASN A 13 -34.54 15.40 44.23
N PRO A 14 -34.92 15.77 45.47
CA PRO A 14 -34.08 15.60 46.65
C PRO A 14 -34.15 14.23 47.33
N SER A 15 -34.61 13.18 46.63
CA SER A 15 -34.91 11.87 47.24
C SER A 15 -34.34 10.69 46.47
N CYS A 16 -33.12 10.80 45.95
CA CYS A 16 -32.42 9.67 45.34
C CYS A 16 -30.95 9.66 45.77
N ASN A 17 -30.63 8.79 46.72
CA ASN A 17 -29.26 8.37 47.03
C ASN A 17 -28.71 7.57 45.84
N ILE A 18 -28.31 8.26 44.79
CA ILE A 18 -27.48 7.69 43.73
C ILE A 18 -26.05 7.95 44.16
N ILE A 19 -25.39 6.89 44.63
CA ILE A 19 -23.94 6.87 44.82
C ILE A 19 -23.32 7.04 43.44
N LEU A 20 -23.12 8.29 43.03
CA LEU A 20 -22.30 8.66 41.90
C LEU A 20 -20.86 8.30 42.28
N PHE A 21 -20.40 7.15 41.81
CA PHE A 21 -18.97 6.84 41.74
C PHE A 21 -18.30 7.92 40.90
N SER A 22 -17.84 8.98 41.57
CA SER A 22 -17.01 10.02 40.99
C SER A 22 -15.66 9.40 40.63
N TYR A 23 -15.53 8.89 39.41
CA TYR A 23 -14.23 8.54 38.85
C TYR A 23 -13.35 9.80 38.86
N LYS A 24 -12.52 9.95 39.88
CA LYS A 24 -11.53 11.03 40.02
C LYS A 24 -10.38 10.76 39.03
N PHE A 25 -10.58 11.15 37.78
CA PHE A 25 -9.48 11.25 36.84
C PHE A 25 -8.59 12.41 37.29
N CYS A 26 -7.33 12.10 37.65
CA CYS A 26 -6.32 13.10 37.96
C CYS A 26 -5.34 13.25 36.80
N LEU A 27 -5.12 14.49 36.36
CA LEU A 27 -4.10 14.80 35.37
C LEU A 27 -2.72 14.56 36.01
N LYS A 28 -1.97 13.61 35.46
CA LYS A 28 -0.58 13.34 35.86
C LYS A 28 0.35 13.83 34.76
N ARG A 29 1.29 14.71 35.11
CA ARG A 29 2.40 15.07 34.22
C ARG A 29 3.26 13.82 34.00
N ARG A 30 3.42 13.40 32.73
CA ARG A 30 4.24 12.25 32.35
C ARG A 30 5.37 12.71 31.45
N LEU A 31 6.60 12.36 31.83
CA LEU A 31 7.78 12.52 30.98
C LEU A 31 8.09 11.16 30.33
N ARG A 32 8.15 11.11 29.01
CA ARG A 32 8.58 9.91 28.25
C ARG A 32 9.95 10.19 27.67
N ILE A 33 10.96 9.43 28.10
CA ILE A 33 12.34 9.52 27.60
C ILE A 33 12.62 8.25 26.79
N ARG A 34 13.13 8.41 25.57
CA ARG A 34 13.66 7.32 24.75
C ARG A 34 15.12 7.64 24.43
N THR A 35 16.04 6.82 24.91
CA THR A 35 17.47 6.96 24.64
C THR A 35 17.88 5.92 23.62
N LEU A 36 18.46 6.35 22.50
CA LEU A 36 18.97 5.49 21.44
C LEU A 36 20.48 5.73 21.31
N HIS A 37 21.24 4.66 21.09
CA HIS A 37 22.69 4.72 20.89
C HIS A 37 23.01 4.15 19.51
N TYR A 38 23.72 4.92 18.68
CA TYR A 38 24.21 4.49 17.37
C TYR A 38 25.73 4.42 17.36
N ARG A 39 26.30 3.43 16.67
CA ARG A 39 27.76 3.35 16.47
C ARG A 39 28.16 4.23 15.29
N PRO A 40 29.27 4.99 15.39
CA PRO A 40 29.81 5.71 14.24
C PRO A 40 30.35 4.71 13.21
N ALA A 41 30.00 4.92 11.94
CA ALA A 41 30.54 4.15 10.83
C ALA A 41 32.00 4.55 10.57
N ARG A 42 32.84 3.56 10.24
CA ARG A 42 34.26 3.76 9.89
C ARG A 42 34.46 3.92 8.39
N ASN A 43 33.61 3.27 7.61
CA ASN A 43 33.66 3.24 6.15
C ASN A 43 32.27 3.56 5.59
N ILE A 44 32.22 4.05 4.34
CA ILE A 44 30.95 4.35 3.67
C ILE A 44 30.11 3.09 3.41
N SER A 45 30.73 1.94 3.20
CA SER A 45 30.04 0.65 3.06
C SER A 45 29.23 0.30 4.31
N GLU A 46 29.77 0.55 5.52
CA GLU A 46 29.04 0.33 6.78
C GLU A 46 27.81 1.25 6.89
N ILE A 47 27.85 2.43 6.27
CA ILE A 47 26.70 3.32 6.18
C ILE A 47 25.63 2.68 5.31
N TYR A 48 25.98 2.19 4.11
CA TYR A 48 25.02 1.54 3.20
C TYR A 48 24.44 0.24 3.77
N ASP A 49 25.23 -0.52 4.55
CA ASP A 49 24.82 -1.76 5.21
C ASP A 49 24.01 -1.55 6.50
N SER A 50 23.80 -0.31 6.93
CA SER A 50 22.97 0.03 8.09
C SER A 50 21.72 0.83 7.74
N VAL A 51 21.42 1.01 6.46
CA VAL A 51 20.26 1.77 5.98
C VAL A 51 18.97 0.99 6.18
N ASP A 52 17.98 1.64 6.79
CA ASP A 52 16.60 1.17 6.77
C ASP A 52 15.83 1.84 5.61
N PRO A 53 15.40 1.10 4.57
CA PRO A 53 14.73 1.67 3.41
C PRO A 53 13.37 2.30 3.75
N GLU A 54 12.65 1.78 4.75
CA GLU A 54 11.34 2.32 5.15
C GLU A 54 11.50 3.69 5.84
N VAL A 55 12.56 3.84 6.66
CA VAL A 55 12.88 5.11 7.32
C VAL A 55 13.37 6.14 6.31
N VAL A 56 14.20 5.73 5.33
CA VAL A 56 14.61 6.61 4.23
C VAL A 56 13.41 7.13 3.47
N LEU A 57 12.47 6.24 3.09
CA LEU A 57 11.23 6.64 2.45
C LEU A 57 10.44 7.63 3.31
N HIS A 58 10.32 7.37 4.61
CA HIS A 58 9.59 8.25 5.51
C HIS A 58 10.18 9.67 5.57
N ILE A 59 11.50 9.79 5.67
CA ILE A 59 12.18 11.09 5.64
C ILE A 59 11.97 11.78 4.29
N LEU A 60 12.08 11.04 3.18
CA LEU A 60 11.88 11.59 1.83
C LEU A 60 10.47 12.12 1.67
N VAL A 61 9.45 11.37 2.07
CA VAL A 61 8.04 11.78 1.98
C VAL A 61 7.81 13.09 2.74
N HIS A 62 8.34 13.23 3.95
CA HIS A 62 8.20 14.46 4.72
C HIS A 62 8.88 15.66 4.04
N LYS A 63 10.10 15.47 3.51
CA LYS A 63 10.79 16.53 2.76
C LYS A 63 10.03 16.94 1.50
N VAL A 64 9.50 15.97 0.78
CA VAL A 64 8.72 16.18 -0.43
C VAL A 64 7.41 16.89 -0.16
N ILE A 65 6.73 16.58 0.95
CA ILE A 65 5.50 17.28 1.33
C ILE A 65 5.80 18.77 1.55
N LEU A 66 6.90 19.10 2.24
CA LEU A 66 7.34 20.49 2.44
C LEU A 66 7.70 21.16 1.11
N GLU A 67 8.57 20.53 0.32
CA GLU A 67 9.03 21.07 -0.97
C GLU A 67 7.88 21.27 -1.96
N SER A 68 6.97 20.29 -2.03
CA SER A 68 5.81 20.35 -2.91
C SER A 68 4.78 21.40 -2.48
N SER A 69 4.72 21.72 -1.19
CA SER A 69 3.90 22.81 -0.66
C SER A 69 4.49 24.18 -1.02
N ASP A 70 5.82 24.32 -0.98
CA ASP A 70 6.49 25.60 -1.17
C ASP A 70 6.75 25.92 -2.65
N LYS A 71 7.32 24.98 -3.42
CA LYS A 71 7.75 25.18 -4.83
C LYS A 71 6.88 24.44 -5.84
N GLY A 72 5.93 23.63 -5.37
CA GLY A 72 4.98 22.91 -6.20
C GLY A 72 5.37 21.45 -6.48
N VAL A 73 4.38 20.68 -6.96
CA VAL A 73 4.51 19.22 -7.15
C VAL A 73 5.58 18.83 -8.17
N ARG A 74 5.78 19.61 -9.23
CA ARG A 74 6.81 19.34 -10.26
C ARG A 74 8.21 19.36 -9.64
N GLU A 75 8.49 20.33 -8.77
CA GLU A 75 9.77 20.43 -8.09
C GLU A 75 9.97 19.31 -7.07
N GLY A 76 8.92 18.97 -6.30
CA GLY A 76 8.98 17.81 -5.40
C GLY A 76 9.30 16.49 -6.12
N ARG A 77 8.75 16.28 -7.33
CA ARG A 77 9.12 15.12 -8.17
C ARG A 77 10.58 15.17 -8.62
N HIS A 78 11.02 16.33 -9.08
CA HIS A 78 12.40 16.54 -9.55
C HIS A 78 13.40 16.28 -8.42
N GLN A 79 13.13 16.81 -7.22
CA GLN A 79 13.98 16.63 -6.02
C GLN A 79 14.14 15.15 -5.66
N VAL A 80 13.06 14.37 -5.67
CA VAL A 80 13.12 12.91 -5.38
C VAL A 80 13.92 12.16 -6.41
N HIS A 81 13.70 12.46 -7.69
CA HIS A 81 14.42 11.85 -8.78
C HIS A 81 15.93 12.19 -8.72
N ALA A 82 16.25 13.47 -8.55
CA ALA A 82 17.63 13.96 -8.43
C ALA A 82 18.34 13.36 -7.20
N TRP A 83 17.64 13.23 -6.06
CA TRP A 83 18.19 12.60 -4.86
C TRP A 83 18.60 11.14 -5.11
N LEU A 84 17.76 10.35 -5.79
CA LEU A 84 18.08 8.96 -6.10
C LEU A 84 19.24 8.86 -7.09
N ALA A 85 19.29 9.73 -8.10
CA ALA A 85 20.39 9.79 -9.06
C ALA A 85 21.71 10.16 -8.36
N LEU A 86 21.69 11.12 -7.42
CA LEU A 86 22.85 11.47 -6.61
C LEU A 86 23.30 10.29 -5.73
N LEU A 87 22.37 9.58 -5.10
CA LEU A 87 22.70 8.39 -4.31
C LEU A 87 23.36 7.31 -5.18
N ALA A 88 22.79 7.04 -6.36
CA ALA A 88 23.36 6.08 -7.31
C ALA A 88 24.75 6.51 -7.77
N ALA A 89 24.96 7.79 -8.11
CA ALA A 89 26.26 8.32 -8.50
C ALA A 89 27.31 8.10 -7.41
N ARG A 90 27.00 8.48 -6.16
CA ARG A 90 27.91 8.30 -5.01
C ARG A 90 28.20 6.85 -4.71
N TYR A 91 27.20 5.98 -4.77
CA TYR A 91 27.39 4.55 -4.58
C TYR A 91 28.33 3.96 -5.63
N ASN A 92 28.14 4.29 -6.91
CA ASN A 92 28.99 3.77 -7.99
C ASN A 92 30.44 4.27 -7.87
N GLN A 93 30.65 5.54 -7.52
CA GLN A 93 31.99 6.09 -7.25
C GLN A 93 32.71 5.35 -6.11
N THR A 94 31.99 4.85 -5.11
CA THR A 94 32.60 4.05 -4.03
C THR A 94 32.95 2.63 -4.46
N LEU A 95 32.28 2.11 -5.50
CA LEU A 95 32.44 0.73 -5.96
C LEU A 95 33.59 0.59 -6.97
N SER A 96 33.81 1.59 -7.82
CA SER A 96 34.96 1.62 -8.72
C SER A 96 35.60 3.00 -8.73
N SER A 97 36.90 3.03 -8.45
CA SER A 97 37.72 4.25 -8.53
C SER A 97 37.98 4.67 -9.98
N ASP A 98 37.76 3.79 -10.96
CA ASP A 98 38.05 4.05 -12.38
C ASP A 98 36.82 4.60 -13.12
N ALA A 99 36.83 5.92 -13.30
CA ALA A 99 35.78 6.71 -13.96
C ALA A 99 35.32 6.19 -15.34
N ARG A 100 36.20 5.60 -16.14
CA ARG A 100 35.85 5.13 -17.50
C ARG A 100 35.05 3.84 -17.49
N THR A 101 35.30 2.98 -16.51
CA THR A 101 34.57 1.74 -16.30
C THR A 101 33.19 2.03 -15.69
N LEU A 102 33.10 3.05 -14.83
CA LEU A 102 31.86 3.52 -14.21
C LEU A 102 30.79 3.94 -15.23
N LEU A 103 31.18 4.68 -16.26
CA LEU A 103 30.24 5.16 -17.29
C LEU A 103 29.67 4.02 -18.15
N SER A 104 30.38 2.90 -18.27
CA SER A 104 29.91 1.73 -19.05
C SER A 104 28.93 0.83 -18.29
N SER A 105 28.93 0.87 -16.96
CA SER A 105 28.09 -0.02 -16.14
C SER A 105 27.70 0.64 -14.80
N ILE A 106 26.77 1.59 -14.85
CA ILE A 106 26.18 2.19 -13.63
C ILE A 106 25.17 1.22 -13.02
N ASP A 107 25.46 0.77 -11.80
CA ASP A 107 24.57 -0.06 -11.00
C ASP A 107 23.51 0.81 -10.29
N ILE A 108 22.24 0.55 -10.61
CA ILE A 108 21.05 1.22 -10.03
C ILE A 108 20.25 0.25 -9.17
N ASP A 109 20.50 -1.05 -9.32
CA ASP A 109 19.87 -2.07 -8.51
C ASP A 109 20.54 -2.20 -7.15
N PHE A 110 21.68 -1.53 -6.93
CA PHE A 110 22.49 -1.67 -5.73
C PHE A 110 22.79 -3.14 -5.45
N SER A 111 23.30 -3.83 -6.47
CA SER A 111 23.52 -5.29 -6.48
C SER A 111 24.38 -5.79 -5.31
N GLN A 112 25.31 -4.97 -4.82
CA GLN A 112 26.20 -5.30 -3.70
C GLN A 112 25.60 -4.99 -2.32
N CYS A 113 24.51 -4.21 -2.24
CA CYS A 113 23.91 -3.76 -0.98
C CYS A 113 22.41 -4.10 -0.92
N PRO A 114 22.03 -5.23 -0.28
CA PRO A 114 20.64 -5.71 -0.28
C PRO A 114 19.64 -4.73 0.35
N GLN A 115 20.07 -3.91 1.31
CA GLN A 115 19.22 -2.94 1.99
C GLN A 115 18.78 -1.78 1.08
N LEU A 116 19.60 -1.43 0.08
CA LEU A 116 19.31 -0.33 -0.84
C LEU A 116 18.46 -0.77 -2.04
N GLN A 117 18.35 -2.08 -2.32
CA GLN A 117 17.64 -2.60 -3.50
C GLN A 117 16.15 -2.21 -3.54
N MET A 118 15.55 -1.99 -2.36
CA MET A 118 14.16 -1.55 -2.24
C MET A 118 13.98 -0.04 -2.48
N VAL A 119 15.04 0.75 -2.31
CA VAL A 119 14.95 2.22 -2.39
C VAL A 119 14.47 2.69 -3.77
N PRO A 120 15.02 2.22 -4.91
CA PRO A 120 14.50 2.58 -6.23
C PRO A 120 13.01 2.27 -6.42
N GLN A 121 12.55 1.11 -5.91
CA GLN A 121 11.16 0.69 -6.02
C GLN A 121 10.24 1.56 -5.18
N LEU A 122 10.63 1.87 -3.94
CA LEU A 122 9.87 2.76 -3.05
C LEU A 122 9.81 4.20 -3.59
N VAL A 123 10.91 4.69 -4.16
CA VAL A 123 10.95 6.01 -4.82
C VAL A 123 10.05 6.04 -6.04
N PHE A 124 10.10 5.00 -6.89
CA PHE A 124 9.20 4.89 -8.04
C PHE A 124 7.73 4.86 -7.62
N ALA A 125 7.40 4.09 -6.58
CA ALA A 125 6.07 4.03 -6.00
C ALA A 125 5.60 5.40 -5.45
N LEU A 126 6.49 6.14 -4.80
CA LEU A 126 6.22 7.49 -4.33
C LEU A 126 5.94 8.45 -5.49
N LEU A 127 6.68 8.36 -6.60
CA LEU A 127 6.43 9.16 -7.80
C LEU A 127 5.10 8.83 -8.48
N ARG A 128 4.62 7.59 -8.39
CA ARG A 128 3.30 7.18 -8.89
C ARG A 128 2.14 7.48 -7.92
N SER A 129 2.46 7.75 -6.66
CA SER A 129 1.48 8.07 -5.62
C SER A 129 0.67 9.33 -5.99
N PRO A 130 -0.63 9.38 -5.63
CA PRO A 130 -1.45 10.58 -5.82
C PRO A 130 -0.89 11.83 -5.12
N LEU A 131 0.04 11.67 -4.17
CA LEU A 131 0.74 12.77 -3.52
C LEU A 131 1.59 13.59 -4.51
N LEU A 132 2.27 12.94 -5.44
CA LEU A 132 3.19 13.56 -6.41
C LEU A 132 2.69 13.58 -7.84
N ARG A 133 1.53 12.98 -8.10
CA ARG A 133 0.89 12.98 -9.41
C ARG A 133 0.43 14.39 -9.79
N LEU A 134 0.56 14.78 -11.06
CA LEU A 134 0.26 16.15 -11.49
C LEU A 134 -1.25 16.43 -11.42
N HIS A 135 -1.65 17.70 -11.23
CA HIS A 135 -3.08 18.05 -11.10
C HIS A 135 -3.85 17.84 -12.42
N GLU A 136 -3.15 17.88 -13.55
CA GLU A 136 -3.67 17.55 -14.89
C GLU A 136 -4.27 16.14 -14.98
N GLU A 137 -3.92 15.24 -14.05
CA GLU A 137 -4.41 13.86 -13.98
C GLU A 137 -5.70 13.71 -13.15
N GLY A 138 -6.39 14.82 -12.81
CA GLY A 138 -7.73 14.80 -12.22
C GLY A 138 -7.80 14.50 -10.73
N ILE A 139 -6.71 14.71 -9.97
CA ILE A 139 -6.72 14.51 -8.52
C ILE A 139 -7.36 15.68 -7.79
N HIS A 140 -8.37 15.36 -6.98
CA HIS A 140 -9.02 16.33 -6.10
C HIS A 140 -8.02 16.94 -5.10
N PRO A 141 -8.00 18.28 -4.94
CA PRO A 141 -7.06 18.94 -4.02
C PRO A 141 -7.23 18.45 -2.58
N ASP A 142 -8.47 18.29 -2.09
CA ASP A 142 -8.72 17.80 -0.73
C ASP A 142 -8.17 16.39 -0.50
N TYR A 143 -8.22 15.52 -1.51
CA TYR A 143 -7.66 14.18 -1.40
C TYR A 143 -6.13 14.23 -1.26
N ARG A 144 -5.48 15.17 -1.95
CA ARG A 144 -4.04 15.39 -1.79
C ARG A 144 -3.68 15.91 -0.41
N ILE A 145 -4.40 16.92 0.09
CA ILE A 145 -4.18 17.46 1.44
C ILE A 145 -4.41 16.36 2.49
N TYR A 146 -5.47 15.56 2.33
CA TYR A 146 -5.72 14.40 3.17
C TYR A 146 -4.53 13.44 3.19
N LEU A 147 -3.95 13.10 2.04
CA LEU A 147 -2.77 12.24 1.97
C LEU A 147 -1.53 12.88 2.61
N GLN A 148 -1.31 14.18 2.43
CA GLN A 148 -0.20 14.90 3.08
C GLN A 148 -0.31 14.82 4.60
N CYS A 149 -1.50 15.09 5.15
CA CYS A 149 -1.74 15.00 6.59
C CYS A 149 -1.60 13.56 7.09
N LEU A 150 -2.15 12.59 6.36
CA LEU A 150 -2.06 11.18 6.72
C LEU A 150 -0.61 10.72 6.77
N PHE A 151 0.14 10.90 5.68
CA PHE A 151 1.51 10.41 5.57
C PHE A 151 2.45 11.08 6.57
N SER A 152 2.20 12.34 6.93
CA SER A 152 2.96 13.05 7.96
C SER A 152 2.77 12.48 9.38
N ALA A 153 1.71 11.70 9.61
CA ALA A 153 1.38 11.13 10.92
C ALA A 153 1.67 9.62 11.03
N LEU A 154 2.02 8.94 9.93
CA LEU A 154 2.23 7.50 9.91
C LEU A 154 3.63 7.10 10.37
N GLU A 155 3.72 5.93 11.01
CA GLU A 155 4.99 5.28 11.29
C GLU A 155 5.63 4.75 9.98
N PRO A 156 6.98 4.59 9.91
CA PRO A 156 7.69 4.20 8.69
C PRO A 156 7.13 2.93 8.02
N SER A 157 6.84 1.89 8.80
CA SER A 157 6.31 0.62 8.29
C SER A 157 4.88 0.70 7.77
N SER A 158 4.08 1.61 8.33
CA SER A 158 2.71 1.87 7.86
C SER A 158 2.73 2.71 6.59
N LEU A 159 3.64 3.70 6.52
CA LEU A 159 3.83 4.55 5.36
C LEU A 159 4.37 3.76 4.16
N ALA A 160 5.34 2.87 4.37
CA ALA A 160 5.87 1.99 3.33
C ALA A 160 4.76 1.16 2.68
N LYS A 161 3.85 0.58 3.47
CA LYS A 161 2.67 -0.16 2.97
C LYS A 161 1.65 0.73 2.25
N ALA A 162 1.52 1.99 2.66
CA ALA A 162 0.61 2.94 2.01
C ALA A 162 1.12 3.36 0.62
N ILE A 163 2.45 3.43 0.44
CA ILE A 163 3.09 3.84 -0.82
C ILE A 163 3.32 2.64 -1.74
N TYR A 164 3.81 1.52 -1.20
CA TYR A 164 4.03 0.27 -1.90
C TYR A 164 3.17 -0.84 -1.24
N PRO A 165 1.94 -1.06 -1.74
CA PRO A 165 1.03 -2.06 -1.20
C PRO A 165 1.61 -3.47 -1.21
N ILE A 166 1.07 -4.35 -0.37
CA ILE A 166 1.46 -5.76 -0.35
C ILE A 166 0.38 -6.59 -1.05
N LEU A 167 0.77 -7.32 -2.10
CA LEU A 167 -0.10 -8.26 -2.80
C LEU A 167 0.21 -9.69 -2.35
N THR A 168 -0.79 -10.37 -1.79
CA THR A 168 -0.72 -11.76 -1.34
C THR A 168 -1.70 -12.61 -2.12
N SER A 169 -1.41 -13.88 -2.35
CA SER A 169 -2.34 -14.78 -3.04
C SER A 169 -2.66 -16.05 -2.27
N TYR A 170 -3.88 -16.54 -2.50
CA TYR A 170 -4.46 -17.68 -1.81
C TYR A 170 -4.99 -18.69 -2.83
N SER A 171 -4.58 -19.96 -2.70
CA SER A 171 -5.11 -21.06 -3.50
C SER A 171 -6.53 -21.42 -3.07
N SER A 172 -6.80 -21.30 -1.78
CA SER A 172 -8.13 -21.44 -1.17
C SER A 172 -8.23 -20.48 0.02
N PRO A 173 -9.43 -20.17 0.54
CA PRO A 173 -9.58 -19.27 1.69
C PRO A 173 -8.79 -19.67 2.95
N ASN A 174 -8.36 -20.93 3.02
CA ASN A 174 -7.60 -21.51 4.14
C ASN A 174 -6.13 -21.79 3.82
N LYS A 175 -5.70 -21.64 2.56
CA LYS A 175 -4.34 -21.97 2.12
C LYS A 175 -3.74 -20.81 1.34
N LEU A 176 -2.71 -20.22 1.94
CA LEU A 176 -1.87 -19.21 1.31
C LEU A 176 -1.03 -19.87 0.21
N ALA A 177 -0.99 -19.25 -0.97
CA ALA A 177 -0.22 -19.72 -2.11
C ALA A 177 1.13 -19.01 -2.15
N PHE A 178 1.11 -17.68 -2.19
CA PHE A 178 2.32 -16.88 -2.26
C PHE A 178 2.21 -15.65 -1.35
N PRO A 179 3.24 -15.39 -0.51
CA PRO A 179 3.15 -14.37 0.53
C PRO A 179 3.39 -12.94 0.02
N ARG A 180 4.13 -12.75 -1.07
CA ARG A 180 4.39 -11.42 -1.66
C ARG A 180 4.57 -11.53 -3.17
N HIS A 181 3.67 -10.94 -3.93
CA HIS A 181 3.78 -10.79 -5.38
C HIS A 181 4.34 -9.42 -5.76
N THR A 182 4.94 -9.35 -6.94
CA THR A 182 5.18 -8.08 -7.63
C THR A 182 3.85 -7.41 -7.96
N LEU A 183 3.80 -6.08 -7.94
CA LEU A 183 2.58 -5.31 -8.14
C LEU A 183 2.27 -5.14 -9.63
N SER A 184 2.18 -6.26 -10.36
CA SER A 184 1.99 -6.30 -11.81
C SER A 184 0.88 -7.29 -12.22
N ARG A 185 0.19 -7.03 -13.34
CA ARG A 185 -0.76 -7.98 -13.93
C ARG A 185 -0.15 -9.34 -14.22
N ALA A 186 1.12 -9.34 -14.65
CA ALA A 186 1.85 -10.56 -14.98
C ALA A 186 1.88 -11.52 -13.79
N ALA A 187 2.07 -11.01 -12.57
CA ALA A 187 2.02 -11.83 -11.36
C ALA A 187 0.65 -12.48 -11.13
N LEU A 188 -0.44 -11.77 -11.44
CA LEU A 188 -1.81 -12.32 -11.34
C LEU A 188 -2.08 -13.42 -12.37
N ILE A 189 -1.53 -13.26 -13.58
CA ILE A 189 -1.68 -14.23 -14.66
C ILE A 189 -0.84 -15.48 -14.35
N MET A 190 0.44 -15.31 -14.01
CA MET A 190 1.42 -16.37 -13.78
C MET A 190 1.17 -17.18 -12.52
N SER A 191 0.66 -16.55 -11.44
CA SER A 191 0.45 -17.25 -10.17
C SER A 191 -0.72 -18.25 -10.19
N GLU A 192 -1.56 -18.23 -11.24
CA GLU A 192 -2.75 -19.08 -11.44
C GLU A 192 -3.72 -19.14 -10.23
N SER A 193 -3.57 -18.24 -9.27
CA SER A 193 -4.31 -18.28 -8.02
C SER A 193 -5.69 -17.62 -8.14
N PRO A 194 -6.72 -18.15 -7.46
CA PRO A 194 -8.09 -17.65 -7.58
C PRO A 194 -8.37 -16.40 -6.75
N ILE A 195 -7.65 -16.19 -5.65
CA ILE A 195 -7.88 -15.11 -4.68
C ILE A 195 -6.59 -14.34 -4.46
N PHE A 196 -6.71 -13.01 -4.52
CA PHE A 196 -5.64 -12.07 -4.20
C PHE A 196 -6.11 -11.12 -3.11
N LEU A 197 -5.26 -10.85 -2.13
CA LEU A 197 -5.47 -9.86 -1.09
C LEU A 197 -4.40 -8.78 -1.24
N LEU A 198 -4.84 -7.58 -1.54
CA LEU A 198 -4.03 -6.38 -1.65
C LEU A 198 -4.21 -5.53 -0.40
N ASP A 199 -3.09 -5.19 0.22
CA ASP A 199 -3.02 -4.37 1.41
C ASP A 199 -2.37 -3.02 1.13
N ALA A 200 -3.19 -1.97 1.05
CA ALA A 200 -2.77 -0.59 0.75
C ALA A 200 -2.97 0.37 1.94
N PHE A 201 -2.80 -0.13 3.18
CA PHE A 201 -2.98 0.58 4.46
C PHE A 201 -4.40 1.13 4.73
N THR A 202 -4.91 2.05 3.90
CA THR A 202 -6.27 2.63 4.00
C THR A 202 -7.34 1.72 3.39
N ASN A 203 -6.97 0.92 2.39
CA ASN A 203 -7.85 0.01 1.69
C ASN A 203 -7.30 -1.42 1.81
N LEU A 204 -8.21 -2.37 2.07
CA LEU A 204 -7.98 -3.80 1.91
C LEU A 204 -8.85 -4.26 0.75
N ILE A 205 -8.22 -4.80 -0.30
CA ILE A 205 -8.94 -5.22 -1.50
C ILE A 205 -8.77 -6.71 -1.68
N VAL A 206 -9.88 -7.43 -1.75
CA VAL A 206 -9.91 -8.85 -2.06
C VAL A 206 -10.37 -9.00 -3.50
N TYR A 207 -9.46 -9.42 -4.37
CA TYR A 207 -9.72 -9.61 -5.79
C TYR A 207 -9.90 -11.10 -6.11
N TYR A 208 -11.02 -11.44 -6.74
CA TYR A 208 -11.33 -12.79 -7.21
C TYR A 208 -11.09 -12.88 -8.72
N SER A 209 -10.33 -13.87 -9.16
CA SER A 209 -10.06 -14.06 -10.59
C SER A 209 -11.28 -14.63 -11.33
N SER A 210 -11.56 -14.12 -12.53
CA SER A 210 -12.62 -14.58 -13.46
C SER A 210 -12.31 -15.96 -14.10
N ARG A 211 -11.98 -16.97 -13.30
CA ARG A 211 -11.66 -18.32 -13.79
C ARG A 211 -12.73 -19.31 -13.32
N PRO A 212 -13.04 -20.38 -14.08
CA PRO A 212 -14.15 -21.28 -13.77
C PRO A 212 -14.02 -22.03 -12.44
N ARG A 213 -12.80 -22.18 -11.88
CA ARG A 213 -12.57 -22.73 -10.53
C ARG A 213 -13.06 -21.81 -9.40
N THR A 214 -13.27 -20.53 -9.68
CA THR A 214 -13.71 -19.52 -8.71
C THR A 214 -15.21 -19.66 -8.37
N MET A 215 -16.03 -20.23 -9.26
CA MET A 215 -17.46 -20.49 -8.99
C MET A 215 -17.69 -21.45 -7.81
N LEU A 216 -16.84 -22.47 -7.67
CA LEU A 216 -16.90 -23.43 -6.55
C LEU A 216 -16.46 -22.80 -5.22
N ILE A 217 -15.54 -21.83 -5.28
CA ILE A 217 -15.03 -21.08 -4.13
C ILE A 217 -16.06 -20.04 -3.68
N LEU A 218 -16.76 -19.38 -4.61
CA LEU A 218 -17.90 -18.52 -4.31
C LEU A 218 -19.04 -19.30 -3.68
N LEU A 219 -19.35 -20.51 -4.17
CA LEU A 219 -20.34 -21.37 -3.52
C LEU A 219 -19.95 -21.74 -2.08
N HIS A 220 -18.68 -22.08 -1.83
CA HIS A 220 -18.19 -22.38 -0.49
C HIS A 220 -18.06 -21.17 0.45
N LEU A 221 -17.87 -19.98 -0.11
CA LEU A 221 -17.81 -18.74 0.66
C LEU A 221 -19.22 -18.21 0.94
N PHE A 222 -20.16 -18.25 0.00
CA PHE A 222 -21.45 -17.57 0.14
C PHE A 222 -22.62 -18.46 0.59
N LEU A 223 -22.51 -19.79 0.56
CA LEU A 223 -23.57 -20.68 1.06
C LEU A 223 -23.21 -21.30 2.42
N PRO A 224 -24.17 -21.34 3.38
CA PRO A 224 -23.98 -22.03 4.65
C PRO A 224 -23.72 -23.53 4.43
N THR A 225 -22.78 -24.08 5.21
CA THR A 225 -22.30 -25.46 5.14
C THR A 225 -23.40 -26.51 5.32
N ASP A 226 -24.57 -26.14 5.84
CA ASP A 226 -25.70 -27.02 6.10
C ASP A 226 -26.49 -27.39 4.83
N ILE A 227 -26.22 -26.74 3.68
CA ILE A 227 -26.89 -27.01 2.39
C ILE A 227 -25.96 -27.73 1.40
N VAL A 228 -24.67 -27.90 1.71
CA VAL A 228 -23.70 -28.48 0.76
C VAL A 228 -23.71 -30.02 0.78
N SER A 229 -24.26 -30.65 1.82
CA SER A 229 -24.22 -32.11 1.96
C SER A 229 -25.15 -32.90 1.01
N PRO A 230 -26.31 -32.40 0.52
CA PRO A 230 -27.09 -33.13 -0.48
C PRO A 230 -26.83 -32.69 -1.93
N PHE A 231 -26.10 -31.59 -2.18
CA PHE A 231 -25.96 -31.02 -3.53
C PHE A 231 -24.79 -31.55 -4.36
N VAL A 232 -23.93 -32.41 -3.78
CA VAL A 232 -22.77 -33.00 -4.48
C VAL A 232 -23.18 -34.06 -5.52
N THR A 233 -24.45 -34.47 -5.59
CA THR A 233 -24.93 -35.54 -6.49
C THR A 233 -25.70 -35.09 -7.74
N LEU A 234 -25.89 -33.79 -8.01
CA LEU A 234 -26.55 -33.33 -9.25
C LEU A 234 -25.59 -32.53 -10.13
N ARG A 235 -24.86 -33.28 -10.97
CA ARG A 235 -23.83 -32.79 -11.90
C ARG A 235 -24.40 -32.17 -13.20
N SER A 236 -25.71 -31.96 -13.32
CA SER A 236 -26.32 -31.58 -14.62
C SER A 236 -26.88 -30.16 -14.73
N ASP A 237 -27.29 -29.46 -13.67
CA ASP A 237 -28.17 -28.28 -13.85
C ASP A 237 -27.73 -27.01 -13.10
N ALA A 238 -26.43 -26.70 -13.10
CA ALA A 238 -25.91 -25.46 -12.51
C ALA A 238 -26.22 -24.19 -13.33
N ARG A 239 -26.56 -24.31 -14.63
CA ARG A 239 -26.90 -23.16 -15.48
C ARG A 239 -28.33 -22.65 -15.27
N THR A 240 -29.25 -23.54 -14.92
CA THR A 240 -30.70 -23.25 -14.78
C THR A 240 -31.06 -22.70 -13.40
N LEU A 241 -30.26 -22.98 -12.38
CA LEU A 241 -30.46 -22.44 -11.03
C LEU A 241 -29.89 -21.03 -10.85
N LEU A 242 -28.87 -20.65 -11.62
CA LEU A 242 -28.30 -19.29 -11.58
C LEU A 242 -29.15 -18.26 -12.33
N SER A 243 -30.02 -18.65 -13.27
CA SER A 243 -31.01 -17.72 -13.85
C SER A 243 -32.15 -17.38 -12.87
N SER A 244 -32.21 -18.06 -11.71
CA SER A 244 -33.17 -17.76 -10.64
C SER A 244 -32.54 -16.97 -9.49
N ILE A 245 -31.22 -16.77 -9.51
CA ILE A 245 -30.47 -15.95 -8.56
C ILE A 245 -30.11 -14.64 -9.29
N ASP A 246 -31.15 -13.90 -9.68
CA ASP A 246 -31.02 -12.46 -9.96
C ASP A 246 -30.76 -11.78 -8.62
N ILE A 247 -29.50 -11.80 -8.14
CA ILE A 247 -29.07 -10.84 -7.12
C ILE A 247 -28.71 -9.57 -7.87
N ASP A 248 -29.75 -8.78 -8.10
CA ASP A 248 -29.66 -7.42 -8.57
C ASP A 248 -29.06 -6.56 -7.43
N PHE A 249 -27.73 -6.41 -7.45
CA PHE A 249 -26.98 -5.61 -6.47
C PHE A 249 -27.20 -4.09 -6.66
N SER A 250 -28.06 -3.66 -7.60
CA SER A 250 -28.31 -2.26 -7.92
C SER A 250 -29.30 -1.55 -6.97
N GLN A 251 -30.00 -2.28 -6.09
CA GLN A 251 -31.05 -1.69 -5.23
C GLN A 251 -30.71 -1.55 -3.73
N CYS A 252 -29.49 -1.84 -3.29
CA CYS A 252 -29.13 -1.75 -1.86
C CYS A 252 -27.85 -0.96 -1.60
N PRO A 253 -27.89 0.38 -1.63
CA PRO A 253 -26.78 1.17 -1.13
C PRO A 253 -26.81 1.07 0.40
N GLN A 254 -25.73 0.56 1.01
CA GLN A 254 -25.51 0.47 2.47
C GLN A 254 -25.95 -0.81 3.22
N LEU A 255 -25.96 -1.99 2.58
CA LEU A 255 -25.93 -3.24 3.36
C LEU A 255 -24.49 -3.57 3.78
N GLN A 256 -24.14 -3.10 4.98
CA GLN A 256 -23.10 -3.63 5.83
C GLN A 256 -23.37 -5.12 6.04
N MET A 257 -22.87 -5.99 5.15
CA MET A 257 -23.06 -7.46 5.20
C MET A 257 -22.62 -8.02 6.55
N PRO A 258 -23.53 -8.38 7.47
CA PRO A 258 -23.15 -8.97 8.73
C PRO A 258 -23.48 -10.47 8.73
N ILE A 259 -22.55 -11.25 9.29
CA ILE A 259 -22.86 -12.50 10.00
C ILE A 259 -23.35 -13.66 9.10
N LEU A 260 -22.40 -14.47 8.59
CA LEU A 260 -22.48 -15.96 8.54
C LEU A 260 -21.35 -16.64 7.74
N LEU A 261 -20.32 -15.92 7.30
CA LEU A 261 -19.15 -16.57 6.69
C LEU A 261 -18.17 -17.11 7.74
N ALA A 262 -18.28 -18.41 8.03
CA ALA A 262 -17.32 -19.31 8.67
C ALA A 262 -16.19 -18.64 9.49
N THR A 263 -16.34 -18.73 10.80
CA THR A 263 -15.49 -18.19 11.89
C THR A 263 -14.01 -18.63 11.87
N PHE A 264 -13.53 -19.36 10.86
CA PHE A 264 -12.22 -20.05 10.89
C PHE A 264 -11.43 -20.03 9.58
N CYS A 265 -11.70 -19.13 8.62
CA CYS A 265 -10.89 -19.08 7.40
C CYS A 265 -9.62 -18.23 7.56
N LEU A 266 -8.48 -18.73 7.06
CA LEU A 266 -7.16 -18.08 7.18
C LEU A 266 -7.19 -16.66 6.61
N LEU A 267 -7.89 -16.45 5.50
CA LEU A 267 -8.06 -15.14 4.87
C LEU A 267 -8.73 -14.14 5.81
N ARG A 268 -9.81 -14.54 6.50
CA ARG A 268 -10.53 -13.66 7.44
C ARG A 268 -9.71 -13.38 8.69
N THR A 269 -9.05 -14.39 9.27
CA THR A 269 -8.11 -14.18 10.38
C THR A 269 -6.99 -13.22 10.00
N THR A 270 -6.50 -13.31 8.77
CA THR A 270 -5.49 -12.36 8.25
C THR A 270 -6.07 -10.96 8.15
N ILE A 271 -7.27 -10.78 7.56
CA ILE A 271 -7.93 -9.46 7.44
C ILE A 271 -8.22 -8.86 8.82
N ASP A 272 -8.73 -9.64 9.77
CA ASP A 272 -9.07 -9.17 11.11
C ASP A 272 -7.81 -8.77 11.88
N LYS A 273 -6.73 -9.55 11.75
CA LYS A 273 -5.42 -9.16 12.29
C LYS A 273 -4.92 -7.86 11.66
N LEU A 274 -5.01 -7.73 10.33
CA LEU A 274 -4.62 -6.51 9.62
C LEU A 274 -5.43 -5.28 10.07
N LYS A 275 -6.71 -5.45 10.41
CA LYS A 275 -7.55 -4.38 10.97
C LYS A 275 -7.16 -4.01 12.40
N GLN A 276 -6.77 -4.98 13.22
CA GLN A 276 -6.36 -4.77 14.62
C GLN A 276 -4.99 -4.09 14.74
N ASP A 277 -4.06 -4.41 13.86
CA ASP A 277 -2.68 -3.90 13.91
C ASP A 277 -2.55 -2.42 13.52
N ARG A 278 -3.64 -1.77 13.05
CA ARG A 278 -3.60 -0.40 12.49
C ARG A 278 -4.24 0.64 13.40
N CYS A 279 -3.72 1.87 13.28
CA CYS A 279 -4.32 3.06 13.89
C CYS A 279 -5.62 3.53 13.18
N ILE A 280 -5.86 3.09 11.94
CA ILE A 280 -7.04 3.41 11.14
C ILE A 280 -7.66 2.11 10.65
N THR A 281 -8.99 2.00 10.75
CA THR A 281 -9.73 0.86 10.19
C THR A 281 -9.77 0.96 8.66
N PRO A 282 -9.16 0.03 7.92
CA PRO A 282 -9.15 0.09 6.47
C PRO A 282 -10.53 -0.24 5.88
N LYS A 283 -10.84 0.36 4.73
CA LYS A 283 -12.02 0.03 3.94
C LYS A 283 -11.79 -1.31 3.24
N LEU A 284 -12.62 -2.30 3.56
CA LEU A 284 -12.59 -3.62 2.92
C LEU A 284 -13.47 -3.60 1.66
N THR A 285 -12.88 -3.91 0.51
CA THR A 285 -13.57 -3.96 -0.78
C THR A 285 -13.36 -5.33 -1.42
N PHE A 286 -14.43 -5.94 -1.91
CA PHE A 286 -14.36 -7.18 -2.68
C PHE A 286 -14.60 -6.85 -4.15
N ILE A 287 -13.76 -7.38 -5.03
CA ILE A 287 -13.83 -7.14 -6.48
C ILE A 287 -13.81 -8.49 -7.19
N HIS A 288 -14.85 -8.78 -7.97
CA HIS A 288 -14.92 -9.96 -8.81
C HIS A 288 -14.43 -9.64 -10.22
N GLY A 289 -13.29 -10.21 -10.62
CA GLY A 289 -12.77 -10.09 -11.97
C GLY A 289 -13.82 -10.53 -12.99
N GLY A 290 -14.03 -9.72 -14.03
CA GLY A 290 -15.00 -9.99 -15.10
C GLY A 290 -16.46 -9.61 -14.81
N LYS A 291 -16.81 -9.23 -13.57
CA LYS A 291 -18.15 -8.73 -13.21
C LYS A 291 -18.13 -7.32 -12.66
N ASP A 292 -17.23 -7.05 -11.72
CA ASP A 292 -17.10 -5.74 -11.07
C ASP A 292 -16.01 -4.91 -11.75
N ASP A 293 -16.07 -3.59 -11.61
CA ASP A 293 -15.06 -2.67 -12.14
C ASP A 293 -13.70 -2.86 -11.41
N PRO A 294 -12.63 -3.31 -12.11
CA PRO A 294 -11.34 -3.55 -11.50
C PRO A 294 -10.47 -2.29 -11.37
N THR A 295 -10.91 -1.13 -11.85
CA THR A 295 -10.12 0.12 -11.90
C THR A 295 -9.43 0.47 -10.57
N LEU A 296 -10.14 0.32 -9.46
CA LEU A 296 -9.61 0.59 -8.12
C LEU A 296 -8.45 -0.35 -7.76
N PHE A 297 -8.55 -1.63 -8.10
CA PHE A 297 -7.49 -2.61 -7.86
C PHE A 297 -6.30 -2.42 -8.80
N GLU A 298 -6.57 -2.18 -10.09
CA GLU A 298 -5.56 -1.93 -11.11
C GLU A 298 -4.73 -0.68 -10.82
N SER A 299 -5.34 0.35 -10.20
CA SER A 299 -4.61 1.57 -9.79
C SER A 299 -3.48 1.33 -8.79
N TYR A 300 -3.50 0.20 -8.08
CA TYR A 300 -2.45 -0.21 -7.13
C TYR A 300 -1.40 -1.14 -7.73
N LEU A 301 -1.57 -1.60 -8.99
CA LEU A 301 -0.59 -2.40 -9.72
C LEU A 301 0.49 -1.49 -10.32
N ILE A 302 1.25 -0.85 -9.44
CA ILE A 302 2.21 0.21 -9.77
C ILE A 302 3.41 -0.26 -10.60
N GLU A 303 3.65 -1.56 -10.76
CA GLU A 303 4.77 -2.09 -11.55
C GLU A 303 4.38 -2.52 -12.96
N GLU A 304 3.12 -2.31 -13.37
CA GLU A 304 2.73 -2.55 -14.76
C GLU A 304 3.58 -1.69 -15.72
N GLN A 305 4.25 -2.38 -16.65
CA GLN A 305 4.74 -1.81 -17.89
C GLN A 305 3.51 -1.50 -18.74
N ASP A 306 3.43 -0.30 -19.29
CA ASP A 306 2.51 0.01 -20.38
C ASP A 306 2.84 -0.94 -21.55
N VAL A 307 2.18 -2.10 -21.59
CA VAL A 307 2.24 -3.05 -22.71
C VAL A 307 0.87 -3.03 -23.37
N ASP A 308 0.69 -1.98 -24.17
CA ASP A 308 -0.16 -1.76 -25.34
C ASP A 308 -1.46 -2.58 -25.48
N GLY A 309 -2.58 -1.85 -25.50
CA GLY A 309 -3.86 -2.36 -26.01
C GLY A 309 -5.06 -1.41 -26.02
N SER A 310 -5.04 -0.27 -25.31
CA SER A 310 -6.23 0.61 -25.20
C SER A 310 -5.99 2.13 -25.07
N GLY A 311 -4.77 2.64 -25.31
CA GLY A 311 -4.63 3.99 -25.87
C GLY A 311 -4.71 5.21 -24.94
N PHE A 312 -4.13 5.17 -23.73
CA PHE A 312 -3.61 6.40 -23.10
C PHE A 312 -2.21 6.14 -22.54
N ALA A 313 -1.21 6.48 -23.36
CA ALA A 313 0.21 6.30 -23.08
C ALA A 313 0.79 7.52 -22.35
N THR A 314 1.40 7.29 -21.19
CA THR A 314 2.42 8.18 -20.60
C THR A 314 3.62 7.32 -20.25
N GLY A 315 4.51 7.11 -21.24
CA GLY A 315 5.54 6.08 -21.21
C GLY A 315 6.58 6.20 -20.09
N SER A 316 6.33 5.59 -18.93
CA SER A 316 7.34 5.50 -17.87
C SER A 316 7.12 4.29 -16.95
N GLY A 317 7.26 3.07 -17.48
CA GLY A 317 7.38 1.88 -16.63
C GLY A 317 8.64 1.92 -15.75
N PHE A 318 8.74 1.00 -14.78
CA PHE A 318 9.88 0.96 -13.84
C PHE A 318 11.25 0.88 -14.54
N VAL A 319 11.33 0.22 -15.69
CA VAL A 319 12.56 0.13 -16.51
C VAL A 319 12.96 1.50 -17.06
N ALA A 320 12.01 2.26 -17.62
CA ALA A 320 12.26 3.60 -18.15
C ALA A 320 12.66 4.58 -17.03
N PHE A 321 12.03 4.45 -15.85
CA PHE A 321 12.44 5.20 -14.66
C PHE A 321 13.89 4.91 -14.28
N ARG A 322 14.30 3.63 -14.24
CA ARG A 322 15.70 3.26 -13.96
C ARG A 322 16.67 3.83 -14.99
N GLU A 323 16.32 3.83 -16.27
CA GLU A 323 17.14 4.43 -17.32
C GLU A 323 17.28 5.95 -17.13
N SER A 324 16.19 6.64 -16.78
CA SER A 324 16.20 8.08 -16.47
C SER A 324 17.14 8.40 -15.30
N VAL A 325 17.08 7.61 -14.22
CA VAL A 325 17.99 7.74 -13.07
C VAL A 325 19.43 7.45 -13.48
N ARG A 326 19.66 6.48 -14.38
CA ARG A 326 20.99 6.16 -14.92
C ARG A 326 21.62 7.36 -15.59
N ASN A 327 20.88 7.98 -16.50
CA ASN A 327 21.37 9.09 -17.32
C ASN A 327 21.76 10.27 -16.44
N VAL A 328 20.91 10.65 -15.48
CA VAL A 328 21.22 11.74 -14.55
C VAL A 328 22.41 11.39 -13.65
N ALA A 329 22.51 10.14 -13.18
CA ALA A 329 23.68 9.71 -12.40
C ALA A 329 24.97 9.75 -13.23
N ALA A 330 24.91 9.39 -14.52
CA ALA A 330 26.04 9.46 -15.44
C ALA A 330 26.49 10.92 -15.66
N GLU A 331 25.54 11.84 -15.85
CA GLU A 331 25.80 13.28 -15.99
C GLU A 331 26.51 13.82 -14.75
N ILE A 332 26.03 13.51 -13.55
CA ILE A 332 26.68 13.92 -12.28
C ILE A 332 28.11 13.40 -12.21
N ILE A 333 28.35 12.13 -12.59
CA ILE A 333 29.69 11.56 -12.59
C ILE A 333 30.59 12.27 -13.63
N GLN A 334 30.08 12.58 -14.82
CA GLN A 334 30.83 13.27 -15.87
C GLN A 334 31.22 14.70 -15.47
N GLU A 335 30.29 15.46 -14.88
CA GLU A 335 30.56 16.82 -14.41
C GLU A 335 31.68 16.86 -13.35
N GLU A 336 31.72 15.88 -12.46
CA GLU A 336 32.75 15.77 -11.43
C GLU A 336 34.12 15.32 -11.97
N ILE A 337 34.16 14.56 -13.06
CA ILE A 337 35.42 14.19 -13.73
C ILE A 337 35.99 15.39 -14.53
N GLY A 338 35.10 16.24 -15.05
CA GLY A 338 35.47 17.41 -15.86
C GLY A 338 35.86 18.67 -15.07
N SER A 339 35.63 18.70 -13.75
CA SER A 339 35.92 19.82 -12.85
C SER A 339 37.26 19.68 -12.13
#